data_AF-A0A9E3YE05-F1
#
_entry.id   AF-A0A9E3YE05-F1
#
_cell.length_a   1.000
_cell.length_b   1.000
_cell.length_c   1.000
_cell.angle_alpha   90.00
_cell.angle_beta   90.00
_cell.angle_gamma   90.00
#
_symmetry.space_group_name_H-M   'P 1'
#
loop_
_entity.id
_entity.type
_entity.pdbx_description
1 polymer ?
#
loop_
_entity_poly.entity_id
_entity_poly.type
_entity_poly.pdbx_seq_one_letter_code
_entity_poly.pdbx_strand_id
1 'polypeptide(L)'
;MNDEERPYSTADSNPALKRVRTRHFRRAKEQGIKITGLTSYDYLSASIFDDAGIDFLLVGDSAGNTVFGYDTTLPVTVDELIPLTAAVVRGAKRALVVGDMPFGSYENGPDQALHTATRFMKETGC
;
A
#
# COMPACT_ATOMS: atom_id res chain seq x y z
N MET A 1 8.20 -12.32 16.97
CA MET A 1 8.00 -12.86 15.60
C MET A 1 9.40 -13.00 15.02
N ASN A 2 9.90 -14.23 14.84
CA ASN A 2 11.27 -14.45 14.42
C ASN A 2 11.44 -13.98 12.97
N ASP A 3 12.55 -13.33 12.65
CA ASP A 3 12.85 -12.81 11.30
C ASP A 3 12.86 -13.89 10.21
N GLU A 4 12.97 -15.16 10.61
CA GLU A 4 12.98 -16.33 9.74
C GLU A 4 11.64 -16.63 9.04
N GLU A 5 10.51 -16.10 9.53
CA GLU A 5 9.18 -16.38 8.96
C GLU A 5 8.70 -15.34 7.94
N ARG A 6 9.52 -14.37 7.53
CA ARG A 6 9.08 -13.31 6.60
C ARG A 6 9.10 -13.77 5.14
N PRO A 7 8.16 -13.32 4.27
CA PRO A 7 8.07 -13.72 2.85
C PRO A 7 9.34 -13.46 2.00
N TYR A 8 10.23 -12.61 2.51
CA TYR A 8 11.43 -12.11 1.85
C TYR A 8 12.72 -12.66 2.47
N SER A 9 12.60 -13.49 3.50
CA SER A 9 13.73 -14.19 4.10
C SER A 9 14.33 -15.12 3.03
N THR A 10 15.59 -14.85 2.68
CA THR A 10 16.46 -15.81 1.99
C THR A 10 17.41 -16.37 3.04
N ALA A 11 17.79 -17.63 2.92
CA ALA A 11 18.73 -18.31 3.82
C ALA A 11 20.13 -17.66 3.94
N ASP A 12 20.39 -16.59 3.18
CA ASP A 12 21.58 -15.75 3.30
C ASP A 12 21.35 -14.59 4.27
N SER A 13 22.18 -14.56 5.29
CA SER A 13 22.29 -13.66 6.44
C SER A 13 22.65 -12.21 6.09
N ASN A 14 21.87 -11.56 5.22
CA ASN A 14 21.96 -10.11 5.00
C ASN A 14 20.71 -9.41 5.58
N PRO A 15 20.83 -8.66 6.70
CA PRO A 15 19.71 -8.08 7.44
C PRO A 15 19.04 -6.88 6.76
N ALA A 16 19.51 -6.47 5.57
CA ALA A 16 18.85 -5.43 4.79
C ALA A 16 17.55 -5.98 4.18
N LEU A 17 16.43 -5.73 4.87
CA LEU A 17 15.10 -6.13 4.43
C LEU A 17 14.80 -5.55 3.03
N LYS A 18 14.79 -6.42 2.01
CA LYS A 18 14.61 -6.03 0.60
C LYS A 18 13.19 -5.55 0.30
N ARG A 19 13.06 -4.59 -0.62
CA ARG A 19 11.76 -4.03 -1.04
C ARG A 19 10.78 -5.12 -1.49
N VAL A 20 9.58 -5.04 -0.94
CA VAL A 20 8.46 -5.96 -1.19
C VAL A 20 7.94 -5.79 -2.62
N ARG A 21 7.51 -6.91 -3.20
CA ARG A 21 7.04 -7.04 -4.58
C ARG A 21 5.97 -8.12 -4.62
N THR A 22 5.08 -8.04 -5.60
CA THR A 22 3.96 -8.98 -5.81
C THR A 22 4.41 -10.45 -5.88
N ARG A 23 5.56 -10.74 -6.49
CA ARG A 23 6.13 -12.11 -6.55
C ARG A 23 6.38 -12.73 -5.17
N HIS A 24 6.68 -11.91 -4.17
CA HIS A 24 6.93 -12.39 -2.83
C HIS A 24 5.64 -12.77 -2.09
N PHE A 25 4.52 -12.12 -2.37
CA PHE A 25 3.21 -12.54 -1.85
C PHE A 25 2.78 -13.90 -2.42
N ARG A 26 3.07 -14.14 -3.71
CA ARG A 26 2.87 -15.47 -4.31
C ARG A 26 3.68 -16.54 -3.58
N ARG A 27 4.97 -16.28 -3.37
CA ARG A 27 5.86 -17.18 -2.60
C ARG A 27 5.36 -17.39 -1.17
N ALA A 28 4.94 -16.32 -0.48
CA ALA A 28 4.39 -16.41 0.88
C ALA A 28 3.19 -17.38 0.93
N LYS A 29 2.27 -17.24 -0.03
CA LYS A 29 1.10 -18.10 -0.16
C LYS A 29 1.49 -19.56 -0.39
N GLU A 30 2.45 -19.83 -1.28
CA GLU A 30 2.97 -21.18 -1.56
C GLU A 30 3.64 -21.81 -0.33
N GLN A 31 4.28 -20.99 0.51
CA GLN A 31 5.01 -21.43 1.70
C GLN A 31 4.18 -21.40 2.99
N GLY A 32 2.91 -20.98 2.93
CA GLY A 32 2.06 -20.84 4.12
C GLY A 32 2.45 -19.68 5.05
N ILE A 33 3.31 -18.77 4.61
CA ILE A 33 3.75 -17.60 5.35
C ILE A 33 2.64 -16.55 5.37
N LYS A 34 2.35 -15.99 6.56
CA LYS A 34 1.35 -14.94 6.72
C LYS A 34 1.88 -13.61 6.18
N ILE A 35 1.02 -12.89 5.48
CA ILE A 35 1.28 -11.53 4.98
C ILE A 35 0.57 -10.57 5.92
N THR A 36 1.27 -9.53 6.33
CA THR A 36 0.76 -8.45 7.19
C THR A 36 0.58 -7.17 6.37
N GLY A 37 -0.57 -6.53 6.55
CA GLY A 37 -0.89 -5.27 5.90
C GLY A 37 -1.59 -4.32 6.84
N LEU A 38 -1.31 -3.03 6.69
CA LEU A 38 -1.96 -1.96 7.43
C LEU A 38 -2.35 -0.83 6.49
N THR A 39 -3.35 -0.05 6.87
CA THR A 39 -3.65 1.21 6.20
C THR A 39 -2.68 2.30 6.66
N SER A 40 -2.34 3.24 5.78
CA SER A 40 -1.50 4.39 6.08
C SER A 40 -1.85 5.54 5.15
N TYR A 41 -1.74 6.78 5.64
CA TYR A 41 -2.21 7.97 4.92
C TYR A 41 -1.21 9.13 4.94
N ASP A 42 -0.09 8.96 5.61
CA ASP A 42 0.91 10.01 5.80
C ASP A 42 2.33 9.42 5.87
N TYR A 43 3.31 10.30 5.73
CA TYR A 43 4.72 9.93 5.71
C TYR A 43 5.19 9.29 7.03
N LEU A 44 4.77 9.83 8.19
CA LEU A 44 5.28 9.41 9.49
C LEU A 44 4.77 8.02 9.85
N SER A 45 3.46 7.77 9.70
CA SER A 45 2.88 6.45 9.94
C SER A 45 3.48 5.41 8.98
N ALA A 46 3.66 5.76 7.71
CA ALA A 46 4.26 4.88 6.72
C ALA A 46 5.69 4.47 7.09
N SER A 47 6.54 5.41 7.51
CA SER A 47 7.90 5.09 7.95
C SER A 47 7.93 4.20 9.19
N ILE A 48 7.07 4.46 10.17
CA ILE A 48 6.96 3.63 11.38
C ILE A 48 6.55 2.19 11.02
N PHE A 49 5.54 2.03 10.16
CA PHE A 49 5.07 0.71 9.74
C PHE A 49 6.10 -0.03 8.87
N ASP A 50 6.84 0.70 8.04
CA ASP A 50 7.91 0.15 7.21
C ASP A 50 9.04 -0.43 8.07
N ASP A 51 9.48 0.32 9.09
CA ASP A 51 10.49 -0.08 10.07
C ASP A 51 9.99 -1.25 10.94
N ALA A 52 8.69 -1.27 11.26
CA ALA A 52 8.05 -2.34 12.02
C ALA A 52 7.93 -3.67 11.25
N GLY A 53 8.25 -3.70 9.94
CA GLY A 53 8.25 -4.94 9.17
C GLY A 53 6.96 -5.25 8.41
N ILE A 54 5.99 -4.33 8.35
CA ILE A 54 4.72 -4.52 7.62
C ILE A 54 4.96 -4.78 6.13
N ASP A 55 4.31 -5.78 5.55
CA ASP A 55 4.62 -6.23 4.19
C ASP A 55 4.04 -5.30 3.11
N PHE A 56 2.86 -4.73 3.35
CA PHE A 56 2.26 -3.73 2.48
C PHE A 56 1.48 -2.65 3.24
N LEU A 57 1.45 -1.45 2.66
CA LEU A 57 0.67 -0.32 3.14
C LEU A 57 -0.43 0.00 2.14
N LEU A 58 -1.66 0.05 2.62
CA LEU A 58 -2.83 0.41 1.83
C LEU A 58 -3.21 1.87 2.09
N VAL A 59 -3.22 2.68 1.04
CA VAL A 59 -3.86 4.01 1.07
C VAL A 59 -5.28 3.83 0.57
N GLY A 60 -6.16 3.44 1.50
CA GLY A 60 -7.54 3.09 1.24
C GLY A 60 -8.50 4.28 1.29
N ASP A 61 -9.66 4.13 0.67
CA ASP A 61 -10.79 5.06 0.77
C ASP A 61 -11.33 5.22 2.20
N SER A 62 -10.99 4.31 3.12
CA SER A 62 -11.18 4.47 4.58
C SER A 62 -10.48 5.72 5.18
N ALA A 63 -9.63 6.41 4.41
CA ALA A 63 -9.22 7.79 4.68
C ALA A 63 -10.43 8.75 4.81
N GLY A 64 -11.53 8.49 4.10
CA GLY A 64 -12.79 9.22 4.23
C GLY A 64 -13.23 9.33 5.68
N ASN A 65 -13.29 8.21 6.40
CA ASN A 65 -13.68 8.21 7.81
C ASN A 65 -12.56 8.69 8.73
N THR A 66 -11.35 8.15 8.54
CA THR A 66 -10.26 8.26 9.52
C THR A 66 -9.39 9.51 9.38
N VAL A 67 -9.39 10.13 8.21
CA VAL A 67 -8.61 11.33 7.89
C VAL A 67 -9.53 12.53 7.66
N PHE A 68 -10.58 12.37 6.84
CA PHE A 68 -11.45 13.47 6.45
C PHE A 68 -12.71 13.61 7.31
N GLY A 69 -13.05 12.60 8.12
CA GLY A 69 -14.21 12.63 9.00
C GLY A 69 -15.56 12.50 8.27
N TYR A 70 -15.57 11.95 7.06
CA TYR A 70 -16.81 11.58 6.37
C TYR A 70 -17.51 10.42 7.08
N ASP A 71 -18.84 10.37 6.97
CA ASP A 71 -19.64 9.27 7.52
C ASP A 71 -19.47 7.96 6.72
N THR A 72 -19.11 8.08 5.44
CA THR A 72 -18.92 6.94 4.52
C THR A 72 -17.71 7.20 3.62
N THR A 73 -17.26 6.19 2.87
CA THR A 73 -16.16 6.35 1.91
C THR A 73 -16.61 6.85 0.53
N LEU A 74 -17.93 6.92 0.27
CA LEU A 74 -18.49 7.38 -1.01
C LEU A 74 -18.03 8.77 -1.47
N PRO A 75 -17.83 9.78 -0.58
CA PRO A 75 -17.41 11.10 -1.01
C PRO A 75 -15.93 11.21 -1.39
N VAL A 76 -15.12 10.18 -1.09
CA VAL A 76 -13.67 10.23 -1.30
C VAL A 76 -13.35 10.30 -2.79
N THR A 77 -12.49 11.23 -3.16
CA THR A 77 -12.08 11.51 -4.53
C THR A 77 -10.65 11.03 -4.82
N VAL A 78 -10.35 10.87 -6.11
CA VAL A 78 -8.99 10.57 -6.59
C VAL A 78 -8.00 11.66 -6.14
N ASP A 79 -8.43 12.93 -6.20
CA ASP A 79 -7.58 14.08 -5.87
C ASP A 79 -7.31 14.21 -4.37
N GLU A 80 -8.17 13.64 -3.50
CA GLU A 80 -7.90 13.50 -2.07
C GLU A 80 -6.93 12.37 -1.76
N LEU A 81 -7.00 11.23 -2.48
CA LEU A 81 -6.13 10.07 -2.22
C LEU A 81 -4.73 10.19 -2.83
N ILE A 82 -4.55 10.90 -3.95
CA ILE A 82 -3.23 11.11 -4.56
C ILE A 82 -2.20 11.71 -3.59
N PRO A 83 -2.46 12.84 -2.89
CA PRO A 83 -1.47 13.43 -1.99
C PRO A 83 -1.13 12.52 -0.81
N LEU A 84 -2.13 11.80 -0.25
CA LEU A 84 -1.91 10.82 0.82
C LEU A 84 -1.03 9.66 0.33
N THR A 85 -1.34 9.13 -0.84
CA THR A 85 -0.57 8.04 -1.47
C THR A 85 0.87 8.47 -1.73
N ALA A 86 1.08 9.66 -2.28
CA ALA A 86 2.43 10.20 -2.51
C ALA A 86 3.21 10.40 -1.20
N ALA A 87 2.55 10.77 -0.10
CA ALA A 87 3.19 10.87 1.22
C ALA A 87 3.62 9.49 1.74
N VAL A 88 2.76 8.48 1.62
CA VAL A 88 3.06 7.10 2.03
C VAL A 88 4.20 6.49 1.21
N VAL A 89 4.20 6.70 -0.12
CA VAL A 89 5.29 6.22 -1.00
C VAL A 89 6.64 6.80 -0.59
N ARG A 90 6.69 8.07 -0.16
CA ARG A 90 7.93 8.69 0.34
C ARG A 90 8.38 8.09 1.68
N GLY A 91 7.43 7.65 2.51
CA GLY A 91 7.70 7.09 3.83
C GLY A 91 8.09 5.61 3.82
N ALA A 92 7.62 4.84 2.82
CA ALA A 92 7.86 3.41 2.70
C ALA A 92 9.11 3.10 1.85
N LYS A 93 10.17 2.58 2.48
CA LYS A 93 11.39 2.16 1.77
C LYS A 93 11.29 0.71 1.31
N ARG A 94 10.62 -0.15 2.10
CA ARG A 94 10.52 -1.59 1.86
C ARG A 94 9.11 -2.04 1.49
N ALA A 95 8.08 -1.68 2.24
CA ALA A 95 6.72 -2.16 2.08
C ALA A 95 6.20 -1.87 0.65
N LEU A 96 5.33 -2.74 0.15
CA LEU A 96 4.61 -2.44 -1.09
C LEU A 96 3.50 -1.45 -0.76
N VAL A 97 3.45 -0.32 -1.46
CA VAL A 97 2.35 0.64 -1.31
C VAL A 97 1.27 0.29 -2.33
N VAL A 98 0.02 0.27 -1.87
CA VAL A 98 -1.16 0.05 -2.70
C VAL A 98 -2.06 1.28 -2.55
N GLY A 99 -2.30 2.00 -3.64
CA GLY A 99 -3.30 3.06 -3.70
C GLY A 99 -4.64 2.50 -4.13
N ASP A 100 -5.70 2.83 -3.40
CA ASP A 100 -7.04 2.38 -3.70
C ASP A 100 -7.71 3.29 -4.75
N MET A 101 -8.51 2.72 -5.64
CA MET A 101 -9.30 3.50 -6.59
C MET A 101 -10.66 3.80 -5.96
N PRO A 102 -10.99 5.06 -5.63
CA PRO A 102 -12.21 5.36 -4.88
C PRO A 102 -13.46 5.15 -5.73
N PHE A 103 -14.61 5.09 -5.07
CA PHE A 103 -15.92 4.96 -5.73
C PHE A 103 -16.13 5.99 -6.84
N GLY A 104 -16.71 5.55 -7.96
CA GLY A 104 -16.97 6.34 -9.16
C GLY A 104 -15.76 6.50 -10.09
N SER A 105 -14.57 6.05 -9.70
CA SER A 105 -13.33 6.24 -10.46
C SER A 105 -12.98 5.10 -11.43
N TYR A 106 -13.71 3.98 -11.41
CA TYR A 106 -13.41 2.81 -12.24
C TYR A 106 -14.65 2.09 -12.81
N GLU A 107 -15.85 2.43 -12.35
CA GLU A 107 -17.09 1.68 -12.60
C GLU A 107 -17.68 1.92 -13.99
N ASN A 108 -17.33 3.03 -14.66
CA ASN A 108 -17.84 3.29 -16.02
C ASN A 108 -17.21 2.38 -17.07
N GLY A 109 -16.06 1.76 -16.78
CA GLY A 109 -15.45 0.76 -17.63
C GLY A 109 -13.92 0.69 -17.56
N PRO A 110 -13.31 -0.28 -18.29
CA PRO A 110 -11.87 -0.53 -18.25
C PRO A 110 -11.01 0.68 -18.60
N ASP A 111 -11.46 1.53 -19.53
CA ASP A 111 -10.72 2.72 -19.94
C ASP A 111 -10.63 3.76 -18.82
N GLN A 112 -11.73 3.96 -18.09
CA GLN A 112 -11.75 4.84 -16.91
C GLN A 112 -10.84 4.27 -15.82
N ALA A 113 -10.98 2.98 -15.51
CA ALA A 113 -10.16 2.30 -14.51
C ALA A 113 -8.66 2.41 -14.83
N LEU A 114 -8.28 2.20 -16.10
CA LEU A 114 -6.90 2.34 -16.56
C LEU A 114 -6.40 3.79 -16.44
N HIS A 115 -7.24 4.78 -16.79
CA HIS A 115 -6.89 6.19 -16.65
C HIS A 115 -6.62 6.55 -15.19
N THR A 116 -7.53 6.17 -14.29
CA THR A 116 -7.40 6.39 -12.83
C THR A 116 -6.17 5.70 -12.28
N ALA A 117 -5.96 4.41 -12.57
CA ALA A 117 -4.76 3.69 -12.13
C ALA A 117 -3.47 4.33 -12.66
N THR A 118 -3.47 4.78 -13.92
CA THR A 118 -2.31 5.48 -14.51
C THR A 118 -2.01 6.78 -13.78
N ARG A 119 -3.03 7.54 -13.37
CA ARG A 119 -2.85 8.75 -12.53
C ARG A 119 -2.17 8.41 -11.21
N PHE A 120 -2.68 7.42 -10.46
CA PHE A 120 -2.04 6.97 -9.22
C PHE A 120 -0.57 6.58 -9.42
N MET A 121 -0.27 5.73 -10.40
CA MET A 121 1.09 5.26 -10.68
C MET A 121 2.03 6.43 -11.03
N LYS A 122 1.58 7.36 -11.89
CA LYS A 122 2.41 8.49 -12.36
C LYS A 122 2.60 9.58 -11.31
N GLU A 123 1.53 9.92 -10.60
CA GLU A 123 1.54 11.07 -9.68
C GLU A 123 2.10 10.70 -8.30
N THR A 124 2.04 9.43 -7.91
CA THR A 124 2.42 8.98 -6.56
C THR A 124 3.64 8.07 -6.53
N GLY A 125 3.86 7.28 -7.59
CA GLY A 125 4.95 6.29 -7.66
C GLY A 125 4.72 5.00 -6.88
N CYS A 126 3.46 4.70 -6.51
CA CYS A 126 3.07 3.41 -5.93
C CYS A 126 3.31 2.24 -6.91
#